data_AF-A0A2E1YFL0-F1
#
_entry.id   AF-A0A2E1YFL0-F1
#
_cell.length_a   1.000
_cell.length_b   1.000
_cell.length_c   1.000
_cell.angle_alpha   90.00
_cell.angle_beta   90.00
_cell.angle_gamma   90.00
#
_symmetry.space_group_name_H-M   'P 1'
#
loop_
_entity.id
_entity.type
_entity.pdbx_description
1 polymer ?
#
loop_
_entity_poly.entity_id
_entity_poly.type
_entity_poly.pdbx_seq_one_letter_code
_entity_poly.pdbx_strand_id
1 'polypeptide(L)' 'MTRIDVTDKDPFANADAEPKDNVTALGFFSRLILRFGFYRLMGMLVSLLIAKYMGLDDYLFGMT' A
#
# COMPACT_ATOMS: atom_id res chain seq x y z
N MET A 1 -7.05 26.99 -43.04
CA MET A 1 -7.80 26.61 -41.82
C MET A 1 -7.90 25.09 -41.82
N THR A 2 -7.16 24.44 -40.94
CA THR A 2 -7.21 22.98 -40.75
C THR A 2 -8.62 22.62 -40.28
N ARG A 3 -9.36 21.80 -41.03
CA ARG A 3 -10.68 21.29 -40.61
C ARG A 3 -10.49 20.68 -39.21
N ILE A 4 -11.23 21.19 -38.22
CA ILE A 4 -11.36 20.49 -36.94
C ILE A 4 -11.92 19.11 -37.30
N ASP A 5 -11.18 18.06 -36.97
CA ASP A 5 -11.62 16.69 -37.17
C ASP A 5 -12.78 16.45 -36.19
N VAL A 6 -14.01 16.71 -36.66
CA VAL A 6 -15.27 16.51 -35.91
C VAL A 6 -15.63 15.02 -35.83
N THR A 7 -14.67 14.12 -36.07
CA THR A 7 -14.68 12.82 -35.42
C THR A 7 -14.37 13.02 -33.94
N ASP A 8 -15.20 13.83 -33.28
CA ASP A 8 -15.16 14.06 -31.86
C ASP A 8 -15.48 12.70 -31.25
N LYS A 9 -14.43 12.04 -30.75
CA LYS A 9 -14.58 10.75 -30.07
C LYS A 9 -15.58 11.00 -28.97
N ASP A 10 -16.78 10.42 -29.13
CA ASP A 10 -17.84 10.55 -28.16
C ASP A 10 -17.24 10.38 -26.75
N PRO A 11 -17.29 11.42 -25.90
CA PRO A 11 -16.66 11.37 -24.58
C PRO A 11 -17.28 10.29 -23.69
N PHE A 12 -18.45 9.76 -24.08
CA PHE A 12 -19.15 8.67 -23.42
C PHE A 12 -18.98 7.30 -24.09
N ALA A 13 -18.21 7.18 -25.18
CA ALA A 13 -17.96 5.90 -25.85
C ALA A 13 -17.37 4.82 -24.93
N ASN A 14 -16.75 5.24 -23.82
CA ASN A 14 -16.20 4.36 -22.78
C ASN A 14 -16.88 4.57 -21.41
N ALA A 15 -18.07 5.17 -21.35
CA ALA A 15 -18.77 5.42 -20.08
C ALA A 15 -19.13 4.11 -19.35
N ASP A 16 -19.41 3.05 -20.11
CA ASP A 16 -19.68 1.71 -19.59
C ASP A 16 -18.41 0.84 -19.47
N ALA A 17 -17.25 1.36 -19.86
CA ALA A 17 -16.00 0.61 -19.73
C ALA A 17 -15.63 0.46 -18.26
N GLU A 18 -15.16 -0.72 -17.89
CA GLU A 18 -14.72 -0.98 -16.52
C GLU A 18 -13.63 0.03 -16.12
N PRO A 19 -13.67 0.61 -14.90
CA PRO A 19 -12.66 1.55 -14.45
C PRO A 19 -11.27 0.95 -14.64
N LYS A 20 -10.43 1.66 -15.40
CA LYS A 20 -9.06 1.21 -15.72
C LYS A 20 -8.22 0.90 -14.45
N ASP A 21 -8.57 1.56 -13.36
CA ASP A 21 -7.99 1.37 -12.03
C ASP A 21 -8.87 0.53 -11.10
N ASN A 22 -9.52 -0.52 -11.62
CA ASN A 22 -10.21 -1.50 -10.76
C ASN A 22 -9.17 -2.32 -9.97
N VAL A 23 -8.73 -1.77 -8.85
CA VAL A 23 -7.96 -2.50 -7.84
C VAL A 23 -8.96 -3.25 -6.98
N THR A 24 -8.87 -4.59 -6.99
CA THR A 24 -9.65 -5.42 -6.06
C THR A 24 -9.39 -4.97 -4.62
N ALA A 25 -10.37 -5.18 -3.72
CA ALA A 25 -10.21 -4.84 -2.31
C ALA A 25 -8.92 -5.46 -1.72
N LEU A 26 -8.58 -6.69 -2.11
CA LEU A 26 -7.33 -7.35 -1.74
C LEU A 26 -6.09 -6.63 -2.29
N GLY A 27 -6.13 -6.16 -3.54
CA GLY A 27 -5.06 -5.35 -4.13
C GLY A 27 -4.85 -4.01 -3.41
N PHE A 28 -5.93 -3.39 -2.93
CA PHE A 28 -5.85 -2.18 -2.10
C PHE A 28 -5.20 -2.45 -0.74
N PHE A 29 -5.71 -3.43 0.00
CA PHE A 29 -5.19 -3.74 1.34
C PHE A 29 -3.76 -4.26 1.34
N SER A 30 -3.38 -5.07 0.35
CA SER A 30 -1.99 -5.52 0.21
C SER A 30 -1.02 -4.35 0.01
N ARG A 31 -1.35 -3.39 -0.85
CA ARG A 31 -0.54 -2.17 -1.03
C ARG A 31 -0.48 -1.32 0.24
N LEU A 32 -1.60 -1.20 0.97
CA LEU A 32 -1.66 -0.48 2.23
C LEU A 32 -0.74 -1.11 3.29
N ILE A 33 -0.82 -2.42 3.47
CA ILE A 33 -0.01 -3.17 4.43
C ILE A 33 1.47 -3.10 4.06
N LEU A 34 1.81 -3.27 2.78
CA LEU A 34 3.21 -3.18 2.35
C LEU A 34 3.78 -1.77 2.57
N ARG A 35 3.00 -0.72 2.30
CA ARG A 35 3.47 0.66 2.41
C ARG A 35 3.70 1.11 3.86
N PHE A 36 2.80 0.74 4.77
CA PHE A 36 2.84 1.23 6.16
C PHE A 36 3.27 0.17 7.18
N GLY A 37 2.99 -1.11 6.91
CA GLY A 37 3.30 -2.22 7.81
C GLY A 37 4.75 -2.68 7.74
N PHE A 38 5.36 -2.68 6.55
CA PHE A 38 6.72 -3.24 6.38
C PHE A 38 7.78 -2.49 7.18
N TYR A 39 7.82 -1.16 7.09
CA TYR A 39 8.77 -0.34 7.86
C TYR A 39 8.53 -0.41 9.37
N ARG A 40 7.26 -0.46 9.79
CA ARG A 40 6.88 -0.66 11.20
C ARG A 40 7.35 -2.00 11.73
N LEU A 41 7.15 -3.08 10.97
CA LEU A 41 7.60 -4.42 11.32
C LEU A 41 9.13 -4.48 11.44
N MET A 42 9.84 -3.93 10.46
CA MET A 42 11.31 -3.90 10.48
C MET A 42 11.84 -3.11 11.69
N GLY A 43 11.27 -1.94 11.98
CA GLY A 43 11.65 -1.15 13.16
C GLY A 43 11.42 -1.91 14.46
N MET A 44 10.27 -2.60 14.59
CA MET A 44 9.98 -3.42 15.76
C MET A 44 10.98 -4.58 15.92
N LEU A 45 11.31 -5.28 14.83
CA LEU A 45 12.30 -6.37 14.86
C LEU A 45 13.69 -5.90 15.29
N VAL A 46 14.14 -4.75 14.77
CA VAL A 46 15.41 -4.15 15.16
C VAL A 46 15.41 -3.75 16.64
N SER A 47 14.34 -3.11 17.11
CA SER A 47 14.20 -2.73 18.52
C SER A 47 14.20 -3.94 19.45
N LEU A 48 13.51 -5.03 19.07
CA LEU A 48 13.53 -6.29 19.84
C LEU A 48 14.92 -6.93 19.87
N LEU A 49 15.64 -6.90 18.75
CA LEU A 49 17.01 -7.41 18.69
C LEU A 49 17.94 -6.62 19.61
N ILE A 50 17.85 -5.29 19.59
CA ILE A 50 18.62 -4.41 20.48
C ILE A 50 18.30 -4.73 21.94
N ALA A 51 17.02 -4.82 22.30
CA ALA A 51 16.61 -5.11 23.67
C ALA A 51 17.17 -6.45 24.18
N LYS A 52 17.16 -7.48 23.33
CA LYS A 52 17.78 -8.78 23.65
C LYS A 52 19.29 -8.66 23.92
N TYR A 53 20.03 -7.91 23.09
CA TYR A 53 21.46 -7.70 23.33
C TYR A 53 21.77 -6.84 24.56
N MET A 54 20.82 -5.99 24.98
CA MET A 54 20.94 -5.19 26.19
C MET A 54 20.48 -5.93 27.46
N GLY A 55 19.99 -7.17 27.34
CA GLY A 55 19.42 -7.93 28.47
C GLY A 55 18.13 -7.31 29.02
N LEU A 56 17.37 -6.61 28.17
CA LEU A 56 16.09 -5.99 28.50
C LEU A 56 14.89 -6.85 28.07
N ASP A 57 15.14 -8.06 27.60
CA ASP A 57 14.12 -8.99 27.12
C ASP A 57 13.18 -9.46 28.23
N ASP A 58 13.66 -9.65 29.46
CA ASP A 58 12.81 -10.01 30.61
C ASP A 58 11.74 -8.95 30.90
N TYR A 59 12.07 -7.67 30.76
CA TYR A 59 11.13 -6.55 30.92
C TYR A 59 10.11 -6.44 29.78
N LEU A 60 10.49 -6.89 28.57
CA LEU A 60 9.62 -6.87 27.39
C LEU A 60 8.61 -8.01 27.37
N PHE A 61 9.00 -9.18 27.90
CA PHE A 61 8.14 -10.36 27.94
C PHE A 61 7.42 -10.56 29.28
N GLY A 62 7.67 -9.69 30.27
CA GLY A 62 7.00 -9.73 31.57
C GLY A 62 7.35 -10.98 32.38
N MET A 63 8.52 -11.56 32.13
CA MET A 63 9.04 -12.69 32.90
C MET A 63 9.85 -12.15 34.07
N THR A 64 9.18 -11.98 35.21
CA THR A 64 9.79 -11.80 36.54
C THR A 64 9.74 -13.09 37.32
#